data_AF-A0A952TIX4-F1
#
_entry.id   AF-A0A952TIX4-F1
#
_cell.length_a   1.000
_cell.length_b   1.000
_cell.length_c   1.000
_cell.angle_alpha   90.00
_cell.angle_beta   90.00
_cell.angle_gamma   90.00
#
_symmetry.space_group_name_H-M   'P 1'
#
loop_
_entity.id
_entity.type
_entity.pdbx_description
1 polymer ?
#
loop_
_entity_poly.entity_id
_entity_poly.type
_entity_poly.pdbx_seq_one_letter_code
_entity_poly.pdbx_strand_id
1 'polypeptide(L)'
;MSANIWDQRTFKTLAALVLLLLGPTLWSWFAPMAAPGVKAGEKNTRGIASVLSGEDEAPSKTGRLSRPVLIEWNATGKDFAQEVFGTHLRLKGLLKGMKASSITNETNGFTAAVFDAGTEYSTDFIELREGANTIKVELEDPKGQKITKKLEVTRRAPASVRPRPGSSASSSD
;
A
#
# COMPACT_ATOMS: atom_id res chain seq x y z
N MET A 1 -33.46 -23.57 40.71
CA MET A 1 -32.69 -22.70 39.80
C MET A 1 -33.09 -23.06 38.38
N SER A 2 -34.02 -22.29 37.80
CA SER A 2 -34.62 -22.58 36.49
C SER A 2 -33.71 -22.07 35.37
N ALA A 3 -33.34 -22.94 34.45
CA ALA A 3 -32.61 -22.58 33.24
C ALA A 3 -33.58 -22.06 32.18
N ASN A 4 -33.37 -20.83 31.73
CA ASN A 4 -34.04 -20.25 30.56
C ASN A 4 -33.53 -20.96 29.30
N ILE A 5 -34.34 -21.88 28.77
CA ILE A 5 -34.14 -22.49 27.46
C ILE A 5 -34.73 -21.52 26.44
N TRP A 6 -33.90 -20.62 25.93
CA TRP A 6 -34.27 -19.69 24.87
C TRP A 6 -33.97 -20.34 23.52
N ASP A 7 -35.04 -20.76 22.82
CA ASP A 7 -34.99 -21.59 21.62
C ASP A 7 -34.51 -20.77 20.40
N GLN A 8 -33.28 -21.04 19.96
CA GLN A 8 -32.63 -20.44 18.78
C GLN A 8 -33.43 -20.58 17.48
N ARG A 9 -34.42 -21.49 17.40
CA ARG A 9 -35.24 -21.65 16.19
C ARG A 9 -36.21 -20.49 15.97
N THR A 10 -36.65 -19.82 17.03
CA THR A 10 -37.60 -18.69 16.93
C THR A 10 -36.95 -17.41 16.39
N PHE A 11 -35.63 -17.24 16.53
CA PHE A 11 -34.93 -16.04 16.05
C PHE A 11 -34.78 -16.00 14.52
N LYS A 12 -34.67 -17.16 13.86
CA LYS A 12 -34.46 -17.22 12.40
C LYS A 12 -35.70 -16.83 11.61
N THR A 13 -36.89 -17.16 12.11
CA THR A 13 -38.15 -16.82 11.45
C THR A 13 -38.50 -15.34 11.58
N LEU A 14 -38.16 -14.69 12.71
CA LEU A 14 -38.37 -13.24 12.88
C LEU A 14 -37.45 -12.40 11.99
N ALA A 15 -36.18 -12.80 11.81
CA ALA A 15 -35.24 -12.07 10.97
C ALA A 15 -35.61 -12.09 9.47
N ALA A 16 -36.21 -13.17 8.99
CA ALA A 16 -36.66 -13.29 7.60
C ALA A 16 -37.87 -12.38 7.27
N LEU A 17 -38.70 -12.06 8.27
CA LEU A 17 -39.92 -11.26 8.06
C LEU A 17 -39.62 -9.75 8.03
N VAL A 18 -38.58 -9.29 8.74
CA VAL A 18 -38.13 -7.88 8.71
C VAL A 18 -37.48 -7.52 7.37
N LEU A 19 -36.81 -8.46 6.71
CA LEU A 19 -36.17 -8.25 5.39
C LEU A 19 -37.16 -8.17 4.22
N LEU A 20 -38.38 -8.66 4.38
CA LEU A 20 -39.42 -8.63 3.34
C LEU A 20 -40.29 -7.36 3.37
N LEU A 21 -40.37 -6.68 4.53
CA LEU A 21 -41.16 -5.43 4.68
C LEU A 21 -40.34 -4.16 4.43
N LEU A 22 -39.00 -4.23 4.49
CA LEU A 22 -38.09 -3.19 4.00
C LEU A 22 -37.66 -3.49 2.56
N GLY A 23 -38.66 -3.84 1.77
CA GLY A 23 -38.57 -3.91 0.33
C GLY A 23 -38.17 -2.56 -0.31
N PRO A 24 -38.19 -2.52 -1.63
CA PRO A 24 -37.04 -2.28 -2.47
C PRO A 24 -37.06 -0.84 -2.97
N THR A 25 -36.20 0.02 -2.41
CA THR A 25 -36.09 1.44 -2.82
C THR A 25 -34.71 1.84 -3.34
N LEU A 26 -33.77 0.91 -3.49
CA LEU A 26 -32.37 1.22 -3.86
C LEU A 26 -31.99 0.83 -5.30
N TRP A 27 -32.97 0.49 -6.16
CA TRP A 27 -32.69 0.08 -7.55
C TRP A 27 -32.67 1.22 -8.59
N SER A 28 -32.76 2.49 -8.17
CA SER A 28 -32.82 3.65 -9.08
C SER A 28 -31.51 4.40 -9.31
N TRP A 29 -30.36 3.93 -8.81
CA TRP A 29 -29.06 4.64 -8.96
C TRP A 29 -28.08 4.06 -9.99
N PHE A 30 -28.39 2.94 -10.63
CA PHE A 30 -27.59 2.45 -11.76
C PHE A 30 -28.11 3.02 -13.09
N ALA A 31 -28.01 4.34 -13.27
CA ALA A 31 -28.04 4.93 -14.60
C ALA A 31 -26.62 4.80 -15.20
N PRO A 32 -26.44 4.11 -16.33
CA PRO A 32 -25.15 4.09 -17.02
C PRO A 32 -24.89 5.49 -17.60
N MET A 33 -23.95 6.23 -17.02
CA MET A 33 -23.43 7.44 -17.65
C MET A 33 -22.70 7.04 -18.93
N ALA A 34 -23.28 7.43 -20.07
CA ALA A 34 -22.62 7.36 -21.36
C ALA A 34 -21.32 8.18 -21.30
N ALA A 35 -20.19 7.51 -21.47
CA ALA A 35 -18.88 8.16 -21.54
C ALA A 35 -18.80 9.05 -22.80
N PRO A 36 -18.33 10.30 -22.70
CA PRO A 36 -18.12 11.16 -23.85
C PRO A 36 -17.00 10.59 -24.75
N GLY A 37 -17.28 10.52 -26.05
CA GLY A 37 -16.36 10.04 -27.07
C GLY A 37 -15.07 10.85 -27.11
N VAL A 38 -13.95 10.20 -26.83
CA VAL A 38 -12.61 10.74 -27.04
C VAL A 38 -12.32 10.68 -28.54
N LYS A 39 -12.30 11.85 -29.18
CA LYS A 39 -11.85 12.00 -30.57
C LYS A 39 -10.37 11.65 -30.64
N ALA A 40 -10.07 10.59 -31.40
CA ALA A 40 -8.72 10.26 -31.82
C ALA A 40 -8.21 11.33 -32.79
N GLY A 41 -7.08 11.96 -32.46
CA GLY A 41 -6.37 12.78 -33.43
C GLY A 41 -5.38 13.76 -32.81
N GLU A 42 -4.19 13.29 -32.42
CA GLU A 42 -3.02 14.15 -32.47
C GLU A 42 -1.73 13.34 -32.67
N LYS A 43 -1.17 13.44 -33.87
CA LYS A 43 0.14 12.89 -34.23
C LYS A 43 1.21 13.78 -33.59
N ASN A 44 1.74 13.38 -32.45
CA ASN A 44 2.84 14.10 -31.80
C ASN A 44 4.17 13.72 -32.47
N THR A 45 4.66 14.59 -33.35
CA THR A 45 5.99 14.53 -33.96
C THR A 45 7.06 14.74 -32.88
N ARG A 46 7.79 13.67 -32.58
CA ARG A 46 9.00 13.67 -31.74
C ARG A 46 10.04 14.62 -32.34
N GLY A 47 10.26 15.76 -31.69
CA GLY A 47 11.47 16.58 -31.86
C GLY A 47 12.56 16.06 -30.93
N ILE A 48 13.66 15.56 -31.49
CA ILE A 48 14.86 15.18 -30.75
C ILE A 48 15.63 16.48 -30.46
N ALA A 49 15.37 17.11 -29.32
CA ALA A 49 16.19 18.21 -28.84
C ALA A 49 17.39 17.63 -28.08
N SER A 50 18.47 17.38 -28.83
CA SER A 50 19.82 17.26 -28.29
C SER A 50 20.28 18.65 -27.87
N VAL A 51 20.33 18.93 -26.57
CA VAL A 51 20.83 20.22 -26.06
C VAL A 51 21.65 19.98 -24.79
N LEU A 52 22.96 20.20 -24.98
CA LEU A 52 23.99 20.67 -24.05
C LEU A 52 24.32 19.86 -22.80
N SER A 53 25.44 19.16 -22.93
CA SER A 53 26.40 18.84 -21.87
C SER A 53 26.85 20.11 -21.14
N GLY A 54 26.37 20.28 -19.91
CA GLY A 54 26.96 21.19 -18.91
C GLY A 54 27.95 20.43 -18.04
N GLU A 55 29.04 21.12 -17.70
CA GLU A 55 30.25 20.66 -17.02
C GLU A 55 30.08 19.73 -15.81
N ASP A 56 31.05 18.80 -15.74
CA ASP A 56 31.31 17.81 -14.71
C ASP A 56 31.51 18.43 -13.30
N GLU A 57 30.43 18.57 -12.51
CA GLU A 57 30.56 18.30 -11.08
C GLU A 57 30.67 16.78 -10.92
N ALA A 58 31.87 16.30 -10.60
CA ALA A 58 32.09 14.91 -10.27
C ALA A 58 31.07 14.47 -9.19
N PRO A 59 30.13 13.54 -9.48
CA PRO A 59 29.14 13.14 -8.50
C PRO A 59 29.90 12.53 -7.34
N SER A 60 29.74 13.13 -6.15
CA SER A 60 30.27 12.60 -4.89
C SER A 60 29.76 11.17 -4.70
N LYS A 61 30.60 10.21 -5.09
CA LYS A 61 30.35 8.77 -5.23
C LYS A 61 30.30 8.04 -3.89
N THR A 62 29.60 8.60 -2.90
CA THR A 62 29.30 7.88 -1.65
C THR A 62 27.83 7.98 -1.26
N GLY A 63 26.96 8.22 -2.23
CA GLY A 63 25.52 7.97 -2.10
C GLY A 63 25.29 6.47 -1.89
N ARG A 64 25.30 6.00 -0.64
CA ARG A 64 24.79 4.68 -0.28
C ARG A 64 23.33 4.64 -0.72
N LEU A 65 23.07 3.99 -1.85
CA LEU A 65 21.71 3.66 -2.28
C LEU A 65 21.02 3.01 -1.09
N SER A 66 19.99 3.68 -0.56
CA SER A 66 19.20 3.17 0.55
C SER A 66 18.60 1.85 0.09
N ARG A 67 19.07 0.74 0.66
CA ARG A 67 18.56 -0.58 0.31
C ARG A 67 17.06 -0.62 0.64
N PRO A 68 16.24 -1.21 -0.24
CA PRO A 68 14.83 -1.39 0.03
C PRO A 68 14.66 -2.25 1.28
N VAL A 69 13.74 -1.85 2.15
CA VAL A 69 13.40 -2.62 3.35
C VAL A 69 12.39 -3.69 2.94
N LEU A 70 12.61 -4.93 3.32
CA LEU A 70 11.63 -6.01 3.17
C LEU A 70 10.84 -6.15 4.47
N ILE A 71 9.52 -6.04 4.41
CA ILE A 71 8.64 -6.40 5.52
C ILE A 71 7.86 -7.64 5.15
N GLU A 72 7.93 -8.65 6.00
CA GLU A 72 7.05 -9.80 5.95
C GLU A 72 5.75 -9.48 6.68
N TRP A 73 4.67 -9.25 5.93
CA TRP A 73 3.37 -8.87 6.45
C TRP A 73 2.28 -9.81 5.96
N ASN A 74 1.68 -10.54 6.90
CA ASN A 74 0.54 -11.40 6.64
C ASN A 74 -0.75 -10.59 6.80
N ALA A 75 -1.48 -10.37 5.70
CA ALA A 75 -2.69 -9.55 5.72
C ALA A 75 -3.86 -10.14 6.54
N THR A 76 -3.74 -11.40 6.98
CA THR A 76 -4.67 -12.03 7.93
C THR A 76 -4.27 -11.87 9.40
N GLY A 77 -3.09 -11.28 9.66
CA GLY A 77 -2.57 -11.04 11.00
C GLY A 77 -3.23 -9.86 11.71
N LYS A 78 -2.74 -9.57 12.91
CA LYS A 78 -3.08 -8.33 13.62
C LYS A 78 -2.32 -7.16 12.99
N ASP A 79 -2.94 -6.00 12.99
CA ASP A 79 -2.30 -4.76 12.58
C ASP A 79 -1.18 -4.42 13.57
N PHE A 80 -0.03 -3.99 13.05
CA PHE A 80 1.09 -3.51 13.85
C PHE A 80 1.76 -2.34 13.13
N ALA A 81 2.32 -1.42 13.91
CA ALA A 81 3.11 -0.31 13.39
C ALA A 81 4.58 -0.75 13.22
N GLN A 82 5.19 -0.42 12.09
CA GLN A 82 6.58 -0.74 11.79
C GLN A 82 7.42 0.51 11.57
N GLU A 83 8.58 0.59 12.21
CA GLU A 83 9.56 1.64 11.91
C GLU A 83 10.58 1.15 10.88
N VAL A 84 10.93 2.02 9.92
CA VAL A 84 11.89 1.73 8.85
C VAL A 84 12.82 2.92 8.59
N PHE A 85 14.03 2.65 8.07
CA PHE A 85 15.00 3.69 7.70
C PHE A 85 15.20 3.83 6.18
N GLY A 86 14.58 2.94 5.40
CA GLY A 86 14.64 2.97 3.93
C GLY A 86 13.63 3.94 3.32
N THR A 87 13.95 4.42 2.12
CA THR A 87 13.05 5.24 1.29
C THR A 87 12.03 4.40 0.53
N HIS A 88 12.36 3.13 0.29
CA HIS A 88 11.52 2.17 -0.42
C HIS A 88 11.26 0.96 0.46
N LEU A 89 10.03 0.46 0.36
CA LEU A 89 9.54 -0.71 1.06
C LEU A 89 9.15 -1.80 0.04
N ARG A 90 9.46 -3.05 0.34
CA ARG A 90 8.87 -4.23 -0.30
C ARG A 90 8.06 -4.99 0.74
N LEU A 91 6.82 -5.28 0.42
CA LEU A 91 5.98 -6.20 1.19
C LEU A 91 6.07 -7.60 0.60
N LYS A 92 6.15 -8.58 1.49
CA LYS A 92 5.96 -10.00 1.18
C LYS A 92 5.02 -10.62 2.21
N GLY A 93 4.14 -11.53 1.82
CA GLY A 93 3.28 -12.22 2.79
C GLY A 93 2.50 -13.38 2.22
N LEU A 94 1.66 -13.98 3.06
CA LEU A 94 0.79 -15.10 2.71
C LEU A 94 -0.64 -14.62 2.45
N LEU A 95 -1.30 -15.20 1.44
CA LEU A 95 -2.67 -14.83 1.05
C LEU A 95 -3.77 -15.79 1.55
N LYS A 96 -3.45 -16.98 2.07
CA LYS A 96 -4.44 -17.97 2.56
C LYS A 96 -5.66 -18.17 1.63
N GLY A 97 -5.43 -18.18 0.32
CA GLY A 97 -6.47 -18.34 -0.71
C GLY A 97 -7.16 -17.04 -1.16
N MET A 98 -6.81 -15.89 -0.57
CA MET A 98 -7.17 -14.58 -1.11
C MET A 98 -6.27 -14.21 -2.29
N LYS A 99 -6.63 -13.16 -3.02
CA LYS A 99 -5.81 -12.52 -4.04
C LYS A 99 -5.53 -11.08 -3.67
N ALA A 100 -4.29 -10.61 -3.74
CA ALA A 100 -4.00 -9.19 -3.56
C ALA A 100 -4.34 -8.43 -4.85
N SER A 101 -5.20 -7.41 -4.74
CA SER A 101 -5.72 -6.65 -5.89
C SER A 101 -5.00 -5.32 -6.07
N SER A 102 -4.75 -4.57 -4.99
CA SER A 102 -3.99 -3.32 -5.04
C SER A 102 -3.25 -3.05 -3.73
N ILE A 103 -2.06 -2.44 -3.85
CA ILE A 103 -1.26 -1.99 -2.70
C ILE A 103 -0.88 -0.54 -2.95
N THR A 104 -1.42 0.37 -2.16
CA THR A 104 -1.28 1.82 -2.34
C THR A 104 -0.81 2.47 -1.04
N ASN A 105 0.22 3.31 -1.13
CA ASN A 105 0.58 4.22 -0.05
C ASN A 105 -0.38 5.42 -0.10
N GLU A 106 -1.36 5.47 0.81
CA GLU A 106 -2.36 6.54 0.88
C GLU A 106 -1.73 7.92 1.17
N THR A 107 -0.52 7.94 1.74
CA THR A 107 0.16 9.18 2.14
C THR A 107 0.77 9.93 0.95
N ASN A 108 1.15 9.24 -0.11
CA ASN A 108 1.71 9.85 -1.33
C ASN A 108 0.96 9.47 -2.63
N GLY A 109 -0.02 8.58 -2.56
CA GLY A 109 -0.80 8.12 -3.71
C GLY A 109 -0.07 7.09 -4.59
N PHE A 110 1.09 6.59 -4.17
CA PHE A 110 1.86 5.63 -4.95
C PHE A 110 1.23 4.23 -4.88
N THR A 111 0.95 3.61 -6.02
CA THR A 111 0.45 2.24 -6.12
C THR A 111 1.56 1.31 -6.62
N ALA A 112 1.92 0.32 -5.82
CA ALA A 112 2.92 -0.68 -6.19
C ALA A 112 2.29 -1.83 -6.98
N ALA A 113 3.07 -2.38 -7.91
CA ALA A 113 2.73 -3.63 -8.57
C ALA A 113 2.74 -4.78 -7.56
N VAL A 114 1.77 -5.69 -7.72
CA VAL A 114 1.62 -6.89 -6.89
C VAL A 114 1.96 -8.12 -7.71
N PHE A 115 2.86 -8.94 -7.20
CA PHE A 115 3.22 -10.23 -7.76
C PHE A 115 2.57 -11.33 -6.92
N ASP A 116 1.59 -12.01 -7.49
CA ASP A 116 0.84 -13.09 -6.86
C ASP A 116 1.44 -14.45 -7.24
N ALA A 117 1.81 -15.24 -6.24
CA ALA A 117 2.33 -16.61 -6.38
C ALA A 117 1.32 -17.65 -5.85
N GLY A 118 0.03 -17.29 -5.73
CA GLY A 118 -1.08 -18.12 -5.29
C GLY A 118 -1.18 -18.26 -3.78
N THR A 119 -0.11 -18.71 -3.11
CA THR A 119 -0.07 -18.81 -1.64
C THR A 119 0.61 -17.61 -1.00
N GLU A 120 1.54 -17.00 -1.71
CA GLU A 120 2.33 -15.84 -1.32
C GLU A 120 2.08 -14.67 -2.25
N TYR A 121 2.29 -13.47 -1.76
CA TYR A 121 2.41 -12.28 -2.58
C TYR A 121 3.71 -11.55 -2.26
N SER A 122 4.20 -10.83 -3.25
CA SER A 122 5.23 -9.82 -3.07
C SER A 122 4.86 -8.55 -3.83
N THR A 123 5.52 -7.45 -3.51
CA THR A 123 5.33 -6.17 -4.19
C THR A 123 6.63 -5.68 -4.78
N ASP A 124 6.52 -4.79 -5.76
CA ASP A 124 7.66 -3.95 -6.12
C ASP A 124 7.92 -2.88 -5.03
N PHE A 125 8.79 -1.92 -5.31
CA PHE A 125 9.12 -0.84 -4.39
C PHE A 125 7.95 0.11 -4.16
N ILE A 126 7.52 0.20 -2.91
CA ILE A 126 6.60 1.23 -2.41
C ILE A 126 7.43 2.40 -1.92
N GLU A 127 7.25 3.58 -2.53
CA GLU A 127 7.90 4.81 -2.08
C GLU A 127 7.32 5.28 -0.74
N LEU A 128 8.18 5.61 0.23
CA LEU A 128 7.81 6.11 1.55
C LEU A 128 8.21 7.58 1.73
N ARG A 129 7.29 8.39 2.23
CA ARG A 129 7.61 9.73 2.74
C ARG A 129 8.25 9.65 4.12
N GLU A 130 9.03 10.65 4.50
CA GLU A 130 9.51 10.76 5.88
C GLU A 130 8.33 10.92 6.84
N GLY A 131 8.40 10.27 8.02
CA GLY A 131 7.30 10.24 8.98
C GLY A 131 6.33 9.07 8.78
N ALA A 132 5.08 9.26 9.19
CA ALA A 132 4.06 8.22 9.13
C ALA A 132 3.52 8.02 7.71
N ASN A 133 3.44 6.77 7.27
CA ASN A 133 2.85 6.32 6.01
C ASN A 133 1.75 5.31 6.29
N THR A 134 0.68 5.37 5.52
CA THR A 134 -0.43 4.39 5.59
C THR A 134 -0.47 3.59 4.30
N ILE A 135 -0.10 2.31 4.38
CA ILE A 135 -0.14 1.39 3.24
C ILE A 135 -1.48 0.67 3.26
N LYS A 136 -2.36 1.02 2.31
CA LYS A 136 -3.63 0.35 2.08
C LYS A 136 -3.41 -0.86 1.17
N VAL A 137 -3.88 -2.02 1.62
CA VAL A 137 -3.85 -3.27 0.88
C VAL A 137 -5.28 -3.73 0.64
N GLU A 138 -5.67 -3.81 -0.63
CA GLU A 138 -6.93 -4.40 -1.05
C GLU A 138 -6.70 -5.85 -1.46
N LEU A 139 -7.53 -6.72 -0.93
CA LEU A 139 -7.55 -8.16 -1.16
C LEU A 139 -8.92 -8.56 -1.69
N GLU A 140 -8.98 -9.66 -2.39
CA GLU A 140 -10.19 -10.30 -2.88
C GLU A 140 -10.25 -11.71 -2.30
N ASP A 141 -11.36 -12.04 -1.63
CA ASP A 141 -11.57 -13.39 -1.11
C ASP A 141 -11.95 -14.38 -2.25
N PRO A 142 -11.96 -15.70 -2.00
CA PRO A 142 -12.40 -16.68 -3.01
C PRO A 142 -13.82 -16.50 -3.54
N LYS A 143 -14.65 -15.68 -2.89
CA LYS A 143 -16.02 -15.37 -3.28
C LYS A 143 -16.12 -14.07 -4.08
N GLY A 144 -14.99 -13.40 -4.34
CA GLY A 144 -14.92 -12.12 -5.04
C GLY A 144 -15.21 -10.90 -4.16
N GLN A 145 -15.28 -11.06 -2.84
CA GLN A 145 -15.51 -9.94 -1.92
C GLN A 145 -14.20 -9.21 -1.65
N LYS A 146 -14.24 -7.87 -1.76
CA LYS A 146 -13.09 -7.03 -1.47
C LYS A 146 -12.92 -6.81 0.03
N ILE A 147 -11.72 -7.07 0.52
CA ILE A 147 -11.29 -6.83 1.90
C ILE A 147 -10.22 -5.75 1.87
N THR A 148 -10.37 -4.70 2.67
CA THR A 148 -9.35 -3.65 2.80
C THR A 148 -8.62 -3.80 4.14
N LYS A 149 -7.29 -3.69 4.10
CA LYS A 149 -6.40 -3.67 5.26
C LYS A 149 -5.48 -2.46 5.20
N LYS A 150 -4.98 -2.03 6.36
CA LYS A 150 -4.05 -0.91 6.46
C LYS A 150 -2.84 -1.32 7.30
N LEU A 151 -1.65 -1.00 6.82
CA LEU A 151 -0.38 -1.14 7.53
C LEU A 151 0.19 0.25 7.79
N GLU A 152 0.49 0.53 9.05
CA GLU A 152 1.13 1.80 9.46
C GLU A 152 2.65 1.63 9.46
N VAL A 153 3.35 2.49 8.72
CA VAL A 153 4.80 2.46 8.59
C VAL A 153 5.39 3.84 8.88
N THR A 154 6.26 3.94 9.87
CA THR A 154 6.96 5.19 10.20
C THR A 154 8.38 5.15 9.64
N ARG A 155 8.64 5.96 8.60
CA ARG A 155 9.99 6.15 8.07
C ARG A 155 10.73 7.19 8.92
N ARG A 156 11.85 6.79 9.51
CA ARG A 156 12.78 7.71 10.19
C ARG A 156 13.91 8.13 9.25
N ALA A 157 14.27 9.41 9.27
CA ALA A 157 15.49 9.87 8.63
C ALA A 157 16.70 9.14 9.25
N PRO A 158 17.74 8.83 8.44
CA PRO A 158 18.98 8.30 9.00
C PRO A 158 19.53 9.30 10.03
N ALA A 159 20.03 8.80 11.15
CA ALA A 159 20.67 9.65 12.13
C ALA A 159 21.80 10.42 11.45
N SER A 160 21.70 11.75 11.44
CA SER A 160 22.78 12.60 10.94
C SER A 160 23.99 12.34 11.83
N VAL A 161 24.98 11.63 11.29
CA VAL A 161 26.25 11.41 11.99
C VAL A 161 26.87 12.79 12.17
N ARG A 162 26.81 13.31 13.40
CA ARG A 162 27.47 14.58 13.73
C ARG A 162 28.95 14.39 13.42
N PRO A 163 29.61 15.31 12.68
CA PRO A 163 31.05 15.24 12.50
C PRO A 163 31.69 15.12 13.88
N ARG A 164 32.47 14.07 14.13
CA ARG A 164 33.26 13.98 15.36
C ARG A 164 34.14 15.24 15.36
N PRO A 165 34.03 16.12 16.38
CA PRO A 165 34.97 17.22 16.53
C PRO A 165 36.37 16.63 16.47
N GLY A 166 37.22 17.20 15.62
CA GLY A 166 38.46 16.60 15.15
C GLY A 166 39.22 15.89 16.26
N SER A 167 39.53 14.61 16.03
CA SER A 167 40.75 14.02 16.56
C SER A 167 41.89 14.76 15.86
N SER A 168 42.21 15.96 16.34
CA SER A 168 43.46 16.63 16.01
C SER A 168 44.56 15.71 16.53
N ALA A 169 45.12 14.92 15.62
CA ALA A 169 46.32 14.16 15.88
C ALA A 169 47.38 15.15 16.37
N SER A 170 47.73 15.07 17.66
CA SER A 170 48.95 15.69 18.15
C SER A 170 50.10 14.85 17.59
N SER A 171 50.65 15.27 16.44
CA SER A 171 51.99 14.88 16.05
C SER A 171 52.96 15.60 16.99
N SER A 172 53.38 14.92 18.05
CA SER A 172 54.53 15.35 18.84
C SER A 172 55.78 14.85 18.12
N ASP A 173 56.57 15.78 17.60
CA ASP A 173 58.00 15.60 17.34
C ASP A 173 58.78 15.42 18.65
#